data_AF-A0A3M2FH72-F1
#
_entry.id   AF-A0A3M2FH72-F1
#
_cell.length_a   1.000
_cell.length_b   1.000
_cell.length_c   1.000
_cell.angle_alpha   90.00
_cell.angle_beta   90.00
_cell.angle_gamma   90.00
#
_symmetry.space_group_name_H-M   'P 1'
#
loop_
_entity.id
_entity.type
_entity.pdbx_description
1 polymer ?
#
loop_
_entity_poly.entity_id
_entity_poly.type
_entity_poly.pdbx_seq_one_letter_code
_entity_poly.pdbx_strand_id
1 'polypeptide(L)'
;MLNHNRDMGEEAKQTACDQYQQQVLRLIFLISIPTMAFFAGLNLWHDHLVLGVAEILLDLCFLVCLLFFLQNTHLELVRRFLLVSGFVIFTLLFIDGGIEDSGLYWGMIFPMLAYPLFGWSRARRQMTVFATTLAAVVLAHLVFGPFLPYAPIELFMAAIMLLFFAAMAHIFETHRAREYARLVEARDQLQQARDHLEHEVQRRTASLEQTTVKLREEIAARERMQQQLAQTQKLEAMGTIVGRLTHDFSNFLSAMMANVYMLEKRHR
;
A
#
# COMPACT_ATOMS: atom_id res chain seq x y z
N MET A 1 -19.52 -2.87 7.83
CA MET A 1 -18.18 -2.26 7.92
C MET A 1 -17.06 -3.26 7.65
N LEU A 2 -17.11 -4.50 8.17
CA LEU A 2 -16.09 -5.54 7.89
C LEU A 2 -15.95 -5.94 6.40
N ASN A 3 -17.04 -6.04 5.62
CA ASN A 3 -16.94 -6.31 4.18
C ASN A 3 -16.31 -5.15 3.38
N HIS A 4 -16.59 -3.91 3.76
CA HIS A 4 -16.09 -2.73 3.05
C HIS A 4 -14.58 -2.55 3.21
N ASN A 5 -14.02 -2.83 4.39
CA ASN A 5 -12.56 -2.83 4.60
C ASN A 5 -11.84 -3.98 3.88
N ARG A 6 -12.52 -5.11 3.68
CA ARG A 6 -11.97 -6.26 2.95
C ARG A 6 -11.92 -5.99 1.43
N ASP A 7 -12.98 -5.40 0.88
CA ASP A 7 -13.01 -4.97 -0.54
C ASP A 7 -11.95 -3.89 -0.83
N MET A 8 -11.80 -2.90 0.05
CA MET A 8 -10.76 -1.86 -0.06
C MET A 8 -9.33 -2.43 -0.01
N GLY A 9 -9.12 -3.51 0.76
CA GLY A 9 -7.84 -4.22 0.84
C GLY A 9 -7.52 -5.02 -0.42
N GLU A 10 -8.53 -5.64 -1.05
CA GLU A 10 -8.37 -6.37 -2.32
C GLU A 10 -8.18 -5.42 -3.51
N GLU A 11 -8.93 -4.31 -3.58
CA GLU A 11 -8.73 -3.27 -4.60
C GLU A 11 -7.34 -2.64 -4.52
N ALA A 12 -6.83 -2.38 -3.32
CA ALA A 12 -5.49 -1.83 -3.14
C ALA A 12 -4.38 -2.82 -3.56
N LYS A 13 -4.59 -4.13 -3.35
CA LYS A 13 -3.66 -5.18 -3.81
C LYS A 13 -3.67 -5.29 -5.33
N GLN A 14 -4.85 -5.27 -5.94
CA GLN A 14 -5.02 -5.32 -7.39
C GLN A 14 -4.37 -4.10 -8.06
N THR A 15 -4.63 -2.89 -7.53
CA THR A 15 -4.06 -1.64 -8.05
C THR A 15 -2.53 -1.62 -7.98
N ALA A 16 -1.95 -2.09 -6.86
CA ALA A 16 -0.49 -2.18 -6.73
C ALA A 16 0.13 -3.20 -7.69
N CYS A 17 -0.56 -4.32 -7.96
CA CYS A 17 -0.14 -5.32 -8.93
C CYS A 17 -0.12 -4.73 -10.35
N ASP A 18 -1.19 -4.03 -10.73
CA ASP A 18 -1.32 -3.40 -12.05
C ASP A 18 -0.27 -2.29 -12.24
N GLN A 19 -0.04 -1.45 -11.23
CA GLN A 19 1.01 -0.43 -11.26
C GLN A 19 2.41 -1.02 -11.43
N TYR A 20 2.71 -2.12 -10.71
CA TYR A 20 4.00 -2.79 -10.84
C TYR A 20 4.18 -3.36 -12.26
N GLN A 21 3.16 -4.02 -12.81
CA GLN A 21 3.23 -4.56 -14.18
C GLN A 21 3.43 -3.45 -15.21
N GLN A 22 2.75 -2.30 -15.05
CA GLN A 22 2.97 -1.14 -15.92
C GLN A 22 4.39 -0.60 -15.82
N GLN A 23 4.97 -0.53 -14.62
CA GLN A 23 6.36 -0.12 -14.44
C GLN A 23 7.33 -1.07 -15.14
N VAL A 24 7.11 -2.39 -15.03
CA VAL A 24 7.91 -3.40 -15.73
C VAL A 24 7.81 -3.24 -17.25
N LEU A 25 6.60 -3.10 -17.79
CA LEU A 25 6.41 -2.89 -19.24
C LEU A 25 7.13 -1.62 -19.71
N ARG A 26 7.06 -0.53 -18.95
CA ARG A 26 7.75 0.72 -19.28
C ARG A 26 9.26 0.54 -19.33
N LEU A 27 9.85 -0.15 -18.36
CA LEU A 27 11.28 -0.46 -18.35
C LEU A 27 11.68 -1.35 -19.51
N ILE A 28 10.87 -2.35 -19.85
CA ILE A 28 11.10 -3.22 -21.01
C ILE A 28 11.14 -2.38 -22.29
N PHE A 29 10.13 -1.54 -22.56
CA PHE A 29 10.15 -0.71 -23.77
C PHE A 29 11.33 0.27 -23.80
N LEU A 30 11.65 0.88 -22.66
CA LEU A 30 12.74 1.85 -22.55
C LEU A 30 14.11 1.23 -22.86
N ILE A 31 14.32 -0.04 -22.49
CA ILE A 31 15.59 -0.75 -22.69
C ILE A 31 15.57 -1.47 -24.05
N SER A 32 14.54 -2.25 -24.34
CA SER A 32 14.49 -3.14 -25.50
C SER A 32 14.50 -2.41 -26.84
N ILE A 33 13.74 -1.32 -27.00
CA ILE A 33 13.68 -0.59 -28.29
C ILE A 33 15.06 -0.05 -28.72
N PRO A 34 15.80 0.73 -27.88
CA PRO A 34 17.11 1.22 -28.30
C PRO A 34 18.14 0.09 -28.44
N THR A 35 18.06 -0.94 -27.59
CA THR A 35 18.97 -2.09 -27.69
C THR A 35 18.75 -2.88 -28.97
N MET A 36 17.50 -3.20 -29.34
CA MET A 36 17.19 -3.90 -30.59
C MET A 36 17.53 -3.05 -31.80
N ALA A 37 17.28 -1.73 -31.80
CA ALA A 37 17.64 -0.86 -32.91
C ALA A 37 19.15 -0.83 -33.16
N PHE A 38 19.94 -0.86 -32.08
CA PHE A 38 21.39 -0.94 -32.15
C PHE A 38 21.86 -2.29 -32.72
N PHE A 39 21.32 -3.41 -32.22
CA PHE A 39 21.68 -4.75 -32.71
C PHE A 39 21.22 -4.98 -34.15
N ALA A 40 20.07 -4.46 -34.55
CA ALA A 40 19.60 -4.50 -35.93
C ALA A 40 20.60 -3.86 -36.89
N GLY A 41 21.12 -2.68 -36.54
CA GLY A 41 22.15 -2.00 -37.32
C GLY A 41 23.45 -2.79 -37.40
N LEU A 42 23.89 -3.39 -36.27
CA LEU A 42 25.09 -4.21 -36.23
C LEU A 42 24.93 -5.51 -37.05
N ASN A 43 23.81 -6.21 -36.90
CA ASN A 43 23.56 -7.46 -37.62
C ASN A 43 23.49 -7.23 -39.14
N LEU A 44 22.90 -6.12 -39.58
CA LEU A 44 22.93 -5.73 -41.01
C LEU A 44 24.33 -5.38 -41.50
N TRP A 45 25.18 -4.80 -40.65
CA TRP A 45 26.58 -4.54 -41.01
C TRP A 45 27.36 -5.86 -41.16
N HIS A 46 27.16 -6.81 -40.26
CA HIS A 46 27.88 -8.08 -40.21
C HIS A 46 27.26 -9.19 -41.11
N ASP A 47 26.57 -8.82 -42.20
CA ASP A 47 25.96 -9.74 -43.18
C ASP A 47 24.83 -10.67 -42.65
N HIS A 48 24.32 -10.45 -41.44
CA HIS A 48 23.18 -11.18 -40.86
C HIS A 48 21.84 -10.55 -41.30
N LEU A 49 21.56 -10.58 -42.61
CA LEU A 49 20.44 -9.85 -43.22
C LEU A 49 19.06 -10.32 -42.70
N VAL A 50 18.86 -11.63 -42.52
CA VAL A 50 17.58 -12.18 -42.03
C VAL A 50 17.32 -11.73 -40.59
N LEU A 51 18.33 -11.83 -39.73
CA LEU A 51 18.23 -11.43 -38.32
C LEU A 51 18.01 -9.92 -38.20
N GLY A 52 18.81 -9.11 -38.89
CA GLY A 52 18.69 -7.65 -38.85
C GLY A 52 17.34 -7.13 -39.36
N VAL A 53 16.81 -7.70 -40.45
CA VAL A 53 15.46 -7.33 -40.93
C VAL A 53 14.38 -7.76 -39.94
N ALA A 54 14.49 -8.96 -39.34
CA ALA A 54 13.55 -9.41 -38.32
C ALA A 54 13.55 -8.50 -37.08
N GLU A 55 14.73 -8.02 -36.65
CA GLU A 55 14.86 -7.07 -35.54
C GLU A 55 14.22 -5.72 -35.85
N ILE A 56 14.42 -5.16 -37.05
CA ILE A 56 13.76 -3.91 -37.46
C ILE A 56 12.23 -4.06 -37.47
N LEU A 57 11.72 -5.16 -38.03
CA LEU A 57 10.28 -5.42 -38.07
C LEU A 57 9.69 -5.56 -36.66
N LEU A 58 10.40 -6.26 -35.77
CA LEU A 58 9.99 -6.37 -34.38
C LEU A 58 10.05 -5.02 -33.65
N ASP A 59 11.06 -4.20 -33.90
CA ASP A 59 11.15 -2.86 -33.32
C ASP A 59 9.99 -1.95 -33.74
N LEU A 60 9.61 -1.99 -35.01
CA LEU A 60 8.41 -1.29 -35.49
C LEU A 60 7.15 -1.78 -34.76
N CYS A 61 7.01 -3.09 -34.54
CA CYS A 61 5.91 -3.62 -33.75
C CYS A 61 5.99 -3.22 -32.27
N PHE A 62 7.19 -3.11 -31.69
CA PHE A 62 7.38 -2.65 -30.31
C PHE A 62 6.99 -1.18 -30.16
N LEU A 63 7.28 -0.34 -31.17
CA LEU A 63 6.82 1.05 -31.21
C LEU A 63 5.28 1.12 -31.25
N VAL A 64 4.62 0.29 -32.06
CA VAL A 64 3.15 0.20 -32.07
C VAL A 64 2.61 -0.27 -30.71
N CYS A 65 3.24 -1.27 -30.10
CA CYS A 65 2.87 -1.73 -28.76
C CYS A 65 3.10 -0.67 -27.68
N LEU A 66 4.14 0.15 -27.82
CA LEU A 66 4.39 1.30 -26.96
C LEU A 66 3.27 2.33 -27.08
N LEU A 67 2.74 2.59 -28.28
CA LEU A 67 1.59 3.48 -28.45
C LEU A 67 0.34 2.94 -27.75
N PHE A 68 0.02 1.65 -27.89
CA PHE A 68 -1.09 1.03 -27.16
C PHE A 68 -0.87 1.08 -25.64
N PHE A 69 0.36 0.86 -25.18
CA PHE A 69 0.74 0.97 -23.78
C PHE A 69 0.54 2.40 -23.24
N LEU A 70 1.00 3.43 -23.97
CA LEU A 70 0.84 4.84 -23.59
C LEU A 70 -0.63 5.26 -23.55
N GLN A 71 -1.47 4.66 -24.38
CA GLN A 71 -2.93 4.89 -24.39
C GLN A 71 -3.66 4.06 -23.32
N ASN A 72 -2.98 3.22 -22.55
CA ASN A 72 -3.56 2.26 -21.60
C ASN A 72 -4.62 1.33 -22.23
N THR A 73 -4.50 1.05 -23.54
CA THR A 73 -5.43 0.19 -24.28
C THR A 73 -4.83 -1.20 -24.49
N HIS A 74 -5.65 -2.25 -24.40
CA HIS A 74 -5.28 -3.63 -24.72
C HIS A 74 -3.97 -4.15 -24.07
N LEU A 75 -3.69 -3.81 -22.80
CA LEU A 75 -2.45 -4.19 -22.09
C LEU A 75 -2.15 -5.71 -22.12
N GLU A 76 -3.17 -6.56 -22.07
CA GLU A 76 -2.99 -8.01 -22.16
C GLU A 76 -2.47 -8.44 -23.55
N LEU A 77 -2.91 -7.78 -24.61
CA LEU A 77 -2.43 -8.03 -25.96
C LEU A 77 -0.99 -7.58 -26.12
N VAL A 78 -0.62 -6.41 -25.55
CA VAL A 78 0.76 -5.91 -25.51
C VAL A 78 1.68 -6.92 -24.80
N ARG A 79 1.29 -7.42 -23.62
CA ARG A 79 2.07 -8.44 -22.90
C ARG A 79 2.29 -9.70 -23.72
N ARG A 80 1.21 -10.25 -24.30
CA ARG A 80 1.28 -11.47 -25.12
C ARG A 80 2.17 -11.26 -26.34
N PHE A 81 2.03 -10.12 -27.01
CA PHE A 81 2.85 -9.76 -28.14
C PHE A 81 4.33 -9.74 -27.77
N LEU A 82 4.71 -8.98 -26.71
CA LEU A 82 6.10 -8.88 -26.24
C LEU A 82 6.74 -10.24 -25.94
N LEU A 83 5.97 -11.17 -25.40
CA LEU A 83 6.47 -12.52 -25.12
C LEU A 83 6.69 -13.33 -26.39
N VAL A 84 5.71 -13.33 -27.30
CA VAL A 84 5.80 -14.08 -28.55
C VAL A 84 6.93 -13.52 -29.40
N SER A 85 7.06 -12.19 -29.48
CA SER A 85 8.18 -11.56 -30.16
C SER A 85 9.51 -11.88 -29.50
N GLY A 86 9.58 -11.88 -28.16
CA GLY A 86 10.76 -12.29 -27.40
C GLY A 86 11.16 -13.73 -27.73
N PHE A 87 10.20 -14.66 -27.70
CA PHE A 87 10.42 -16.05 -28.06
C PHE A 87 10.94 -16.19 -29.51
N VAL A 88 10.30 -15.49 -30.45
CA VAL A 88 10.69 -15.53 -31.87
C VAL A 88 12.09 -14.98 -32.04
N ILE A 89 12.40 -13.81 -31.49
CA ILE A 89 13.72 -13.22 -31.66
C ILE A 89 14.80 -14.08 -31.03
N PHE A 90 14.64 -14.55 -29.79
CA PHE A 90 15.67 -15.39 -29.15
C PHE A 90 15.86 -16.72 -29.89
N THR A 91 14.81 -17.27 -30.49
CA THR A 91 14.93 -18.48 -31.32
C THR A 91 15.68 -18.19 -32.61
N LEU A 92 15.39 -17.06 -33.29
CA LEU A 92 16.12 -16.65 -34.49
C LEU A 92 17.60 -16.37 -34.18
N LEU A 93 17.87 -15.66 -33.08
CA LEU A 93 19.21 -15.33 -32.59
C LEU A 93 20.03 -16.60 -32.29
N PHE A 94 19.38 -17.64 -31.77
CA PHE A 94 20.00 -18.94 -31.53
C PHE A 94 20.25 -19.73 -32.82
N ILE A 95 19.39 -19.62 -33.83
CA ILE A 95 19.58 -20.35 -35.10
C ILE A 95 20.69 -19.68 -35.93
N ASP A 96 20.67 -18.35 -35.99
CA ASP A 96 21.54 -17.55 -36.84
C ASP A 96 22.95 -17.36 -36.25
N GLY A 97 23.11 -17.46 -34.92
CA GLY A 97 24.38 -17.19 -34.26
C GLY A 97 24.55 -15.73 -33.88
N GLY A 98 24.12 -14.83 -34.77
CA GLY A 98 24.43 -13.41 -34.68
C GLY A 98 25.93 -13.14 -34.74
N ILE A 99 26.33 -11.94 -34.32
CA ILE A 99 27.73 -11.51 -34.37
C ILE A 99 28.58 -12.36 -33.41
N GLU A 100 29.64 -12.97 -33.96
CA GLU A 100 30.59 -13.82 -33.21
C GLU A 100 29.91 -14.90 -32.36
N ASP A 101 28.81 -15.48 -32.87
CA ASP A 101 28.07 -16.54 -32.17
C ASP A 101 27.53 -16.13 -30.80
N SER A 102 27.45 -14.81 -30.54
CA SER A 102 26.99 -14.26 -29.27
C SER A 102 25.51 -14.52 -28.98
N GLY A 103 24.76 -14.98 -29.98
CA GLY A 103 23.32 -15.11 -29.89
C GLY A 103 22.82 -16.09 -28.85
N LEU A 104 23.66 -17.07 -28.54
CA LEU A 104 23.49 -18.05 -27.50
C LEU A 104 23.24 -17.43 -26.12
N TYR A 105 23.97 -16.36 -25.81
CA TYR A 105 23.94 -15.72 -24.50
C TYR A 105 22.68 -14.88 -24.29
N TRP A 106 22.15 -14.28 -25.36
CA TRP A 106 20.95 -13.45 -25.29
C TRP A 106 19.70 -14.26 -24.91
N GLY A 107 19.60 -15.51 -25.36
CA GLY A 107 18.50 -16.42 -25.01
C GLY A 107 18.35 -16.66 -23.49
N MET A 108 19.41 -16.43 -22.71
CA MET A 108 19.42 -16.59 -21.25
C MET A 108 18.61 -15.51 -20.52
N ILE A 109 18.31 -14.38 -21.18
CA ILE A 109 17.52 -13.29 -20.63
C ILE A 109 16.02 -13.62 -20.63
N PHE A 110 15.57 -14.52 -21.51
CA PHE A 110 14.16 -14.90 -21.61
C PHE A 110 13.54 -15.35 -20.28
N PRO A 111 14.19 -16.22 -19.46
CA PRO A 111 13.76 -16.48 -18.09
C PRO A 111 13.46 -15.26 -17.23
N MET A 112 14.32 -14.24 -17.29
CA MET A 112 14.16 -13.04 -16.48
C MET A 112 12.99 -12.15 -16.94
N LEU A 113 12.62 -12.22 -18.21
CA LEU A 113 11.48 -11.48 -18.78
C LEU A 113 10.14 -12.18 -18.56
N ALA A 114 10.11 -13.52 -18.64
CA ALA A 114 8.86 -14.28 -18.64
C ALA A 114 8.09 -14.21 -17.30
N TYR A 115 8.79 -14.24 -16.16
CA TYR A 115 8.16 -14.29 -14.83
C TYR A 115 7.45 -12.98 -14.44
N PRO A 116 8.09 -11.79 -14.54
CA PRO A 116 7.43 -10.53 -14.18
C PRO A 116 6.20 -10.20 -15.03
N LEU A 117 6.15 -10.66 -16.29
CA LEU A 117 5.09 -10.32 -17.23
C LEU A 117 3.79 -11.13 -17.05
N PHE A 118 3.89 -12.42 -16.71
CA PHE A 118 2.72 -13.32 -16.73
C PHE A 118 2.41 -13.98 -15.39
N GLY A 119 3.27 -13.76 -14.39
CA GLY A 119 3.20 -14.41 -13.09
C GLY A 119 3.52 -15.90 -13.15
N TRP A 120 3.53 -16.51 -11.97
CA TRP A 120 4.06 -17.84 -11.72
C TRP A 120 3.58 -18.97 -12.65
N SER A 121 2.27 -19.10 -12.84
CA SER A 121 1.68 -20.26 -13.53
C SER A 121 1.90 -20.22 -15.04
N ARG A 122 1.73 -19.04 -15.64
CA ARG A 122 1.89 -18.83 -17.09
C ARG A 122 3.37 -18.79 -17.48
N ALA A 123 4.22 -18.13 -16.69
CA ALA A 123 5.64 -18.04 -16.96
C ALA A 123 6.32 -19.42 -17.01
N ARG A 124 5.96 -20.32 -16.10
CA ARG A 124 6.49 -21.70 -16.11
C ARG A 124 6.16 -22.44 -17.40
N ARG A 125 4.93 -22.32 -17.91
CA ARG A 125 4.54 -22.95 -19.18
C ARG A 125 5.35 -22.39 -20.35
N GLN A 126 5.53 -21.08 -20.39
CA GLN A 126 6.29 -20.41 -21.44
C GLN A 126 7.77 -20.78 -21.39
N MET A 127 8.33 -20.92 -20.19
CA MET A 127 9.67 -21.44 -19.97
C MET A 127 9.83 -22.86 -20.50
N THR A 128 8.89 -23.76 -20.18
CA THR A 128 8.94 -25.14 -20.68
C THR A 128 8.84 -25.19 -22.19
N VAL A 129 7.98 -24.38 -22.81
CA VAL A 129 7.84 -24.32 -24.27
C VAL A 129 9.13 -23.81 -24.92
N PHE A 130 9.76 -22.77 -24.37
CA PHE A 130 11.05 -22.25 -24.84
C PHE A 130 12.16 -23.28 -24.74
N ALA A 131 12.33 -23.91 -23.57
CA ALA A 131 13.33 -24.96 -23.38
C ALA A 131 13.12 -26.15 -24.31
N THR A 132 11.88 -26.60 -24.51
CA THR A 132 11.59 -27.70 -25.46
C THR A 132 11.83 -27.31 -26.90
N THR A 133 11.58 -26.05 -27.27
CA THR A 133 11.84 -25.56 -28.63
C THR A 133 13.34 -25.53 -28.90
N LEU A 134 14.13 -24.99 -27.97
CA LEU A 134 15.58 -24.98 -28.07
C LEU A 134 16.15 -26.40 -28.15
N ALA A 135 15.67 -27.30 -27.30
CA ALA A 135 16.06 -28.71 -27.32
C ALA A 135 15.71 -29.39 -28.65
N ALA A 136 14.56 -29.08 -29.25
CA ALA A 136 14.17 -29.60 -30.56
C ALA A 136 15.07 -29.07 -31.68
N VAL A 137 15.48 -27.79 -31.64
CA VAL A 137 16.43 -27.21 -32.59
C VAL A 137 17.81 -27.88 -32.46
N VAL A 138 18.29 -28.07 -31.24
CA VAL A 138 19.56 -28.79 -30.98
C VAL A 138 19.46 -30.24 -31.43
N LEU A 139 18.35 -30.94 -31.17
CA LEU A 139 18.15 -32.30 -31.64
C LEU A 139 18.14 -32.37 -33.17
N ALA A 140 17.49 -31.42 -33.84
CA ALA A 140 17.51 -31.33 -35.29
C ALA A 140 18.94 -31.14 -35.82
N HIS A 141 19.76 -30.31 -35.17
CA HIS A 141 21.17 -30.13 -35.50
C HIS A 141 21.97 -31.44 -35.38
N LEU A 142 21.67 -32.26 -34.37
CA LEU A 142 22.32 -33.56 -34.19
C LEU A 142 21.88 -34.61 -35.22
N VAL A 143 20.62 -34.56 -35.67
CA VAL A 143 20.02 -35.58 -36.57
C VAL A 143 20.27 -35.27 -38.05
N PHE A 144 20.08 -34.02 -38.47
CA PHE A 144 20.17 -33.61 -39.88
C PHE A 144 21.57 -33.12 -40.30
N GLY A 145 22.51 -33.09 -39.36
CA GLY A 145 23.85 -32.56 -39.55
C GLY A 145 24.00 -31.11 -39.07
N PRO A 146 25.24 -30.65 -38.89
CA PRO A 146 25.50 -29.38 -38.22
C PRO A 146 25.10 -28.19 -39.09
N PHE A 147 23.99 -27.53 -38.73
CA PHE A 147 23.53 -26.28 -39.36
C PHE A 147 23.55 -25.08 -38.40
N LEU A 148 23.80 -25.31 -37.11
CA LEU A 148 23.98 -24.23 -36.14
C LEU A 148 25.46 -23.85 -36.17
N PRO A 149 25.79 -22.57 -35.98
CA PRO A 149 27.18 -22.11 -36.01
C PRO A 149 27.96 -22.51 -34.74
N TYR A 150 27.29 -23.06 -33.73
CA TYR A 150 27.86 -23.36 -32.43
C TYR A 150 28.60 -24.69 -32.34
N ALA A 151 29.69 -24.70 -31.57
CA ALA A 151 30.37 -25.92 -31.18
C ALA A 151 29.53 -26.74 -30.17
N PRO A 152 29.70 -28.08 -30.10
CA PRO A 152 28.98 -28.90 -29.12
C PRO A 152 29.18 -28.48 -27.66
N ILE A 153 30.37 -27.94 -27.34
CA ILE A 153 30.67 -27.43 -26.00
C ILE A 153 29.88 -26.16 -25.67
N GLU A 154 29.67 -25.28 -26.65
CA GLU A 154 28.89 -24.04 -26.48
C GLU A 154 27.42 -24.38 -26.26
N LEU A 155 26.87 -25.31 -27.06
CA LEU A 155 25.50 -25.82 -26.87
C LEU A 155 25.30 -26.43 -25.48
N PHE A 156 26.29 -27.19 -24.99
CA PHE A 156 26.27 -27.76 -23.65
C PHE A 156 26.33 -26.68 -22.56
N MET A 157 27.23 -25.70 -22.69
CA MET A 157 27.31 -24.56 -21.77
C MET A 157 26.01 -23.75 -21.76
N ALA A 158 25.39 -23.53 -22.92
CA ALA A 158 24.12 -22.83 -23.03
C ALA A 158 22.98 -23.57 -22.35
N ALA A 159 22.92 -24.90 -22.45
CA ALA A 159 21.93 -25.69 -21.74
C ALA A 159 22.09 -25.53 -20.22
N ILE A 160 23.32 -25.59 -19.70
CA ILE A 160 23.61 -25.36 -18.28
C ILE A 160 23.27 -23.93 -17.86
N MET A 161 23.65 -22.92 -18.66
CA MET A 161 23.34 -21.52 -18.39
C MET A 161 21.82 -21.29 -18.38
N LEU A 162 21.09 -21.88 -19.32
CA LEU A 162 19.63 -21.75 -19.39
C LEU A 162 18.98 -22.32 -18.13
N LEU A 163 19.44 -23.49 -17.67
CA LEU A 163 18.98 -24.08 -16.41
C LEU A 163 19.34 -23.20 -15.22
N PHE A 164 20.54 -22.64 -15.18
CA PHE A 164 20.98 -21.74 -14.13
C PHE A 164 20.14 -20.45 -14.08
N PHE A 165 19.97 -19.75 -15.21
CA PHE A 165 19.15 -18.54 -15.28
C PHE A 165 17.67 -18.82 -15.04
N ALA A 166 17.15 -19.97 -15.48
CA ALA A 166 15.78 -20.38 -15.16
C ALA A 166 15.60 -20.66 -13.66
N ALA A 167 16.56 -21.33 -13.02
CA ALA A 167 16.56 -21.56 -11.57
C ALA A 167 16.68 -20.25 -10.80
N MET A 168 17.57 -19.34 -11.23
CA MET A 168 17.73 -18.02 -10.62
C MET A 168 16.45 -17.18 -10.77
N ALA A 169 15.83 -17.18 -11.95
CA ALA A 169 14.55 -16.49 -12.19
C ALA A 169 13.45 -17.05 -11.27
N HIS A 170 13.41 -18.38 -11.13
CA HIS A 170 12.47 -19.05 -10.25
C HIS A 170 12.67 -18.68 -8.78
N ILE A 171 13.92 -18.72 -8.29
CA ILE A 171 14.27 -18.33 -6.92
C ILE A 171 13.88 -16.87 -6.68
N PHE A 172 14.27 -15.97 -7.57
CA PHE A 172 13.96 -14.55 -7.45
C PHE A 172 12.44 -14.30 -7.36
N GLU A 173 11.66 -14.96 -8.22
CA GLU A 173 10.20 -14.83 -8.21
C GLU A 173 9.58 -15.42 -6.94
N THR A 174 10.08 -16.56 -6.42
CA THR A 174 9.61 -17.08 -5.12
C THR A 174 9.92 -16.14 -3.97
N HIS A 175 11.10 -15.53 -3.95
CA HIS A 175 11.47 -14.54 -2.94
C HIS A 175 10.56 -13.34 -3.03
N ARG A 176 10.34 -12.79 -4.22
CA ARG A 176 9.42 -11.68 -4.44
C ARG A 176 8.00 -11.98 -4.02
N ALA A 177 7.47 -13.15 -4.36
CA ALA A 177 6.13 -13.57 -3.96
C ALA A 177 5.99 -13.63 -2.43
N ARG A 178 7.02 -14.12 -1.72
CA ARG A 178 7.05 -14.17 -0.25
C ARG A 178 7.13 -12.78 0.38
N GLU A 179 8.02 -11.92 -0.11
CA GLU A 179 8.15 -10.55 0.41
C GLU A 179 6.87 -9.75 0.19
N TYR A 180 6.24 -9.89 -0.97
CA TYR A 180 4.96 -9.25 -1.24
C TYR A 180 3.86 -9.74 -0.30
N ALA A 181 3.78 -11.05 -0.03
CA ALA A 181 2.83 -11.61 0.93
C ALA A 181 3.04 -11.06 2.35
N ARG A 182 4.30 -10.95 2.81
CA ARG A 182 4.63 -10.35 4.12
C ARG A 182 4.25 -8.88 4.21
N LEU A 183 4.55 -8.11 3.18
CA LEU A 183 4.20 -6.68 3.13
C LEU A 183 2.68 -6.47 3.20
N VAL A 184 1.94 -7.32 2.48
CA VAL A 184 0.48 -7.34 2.53
C VAL A 184 -0.02 -7.66 3.93
N GLU A 185 0.52 -8.70 4.59
CA GLU A 185 0.13 -9.07 5.94
C GLU A 185 0.45 -7.98 6.97
N ALA A 186 1.65 -7.38 6.90
CA ALA A 186 2.06 -6.29 7.78
C ALA A 186 1.18 -5.04 7.62
N ARG A 187 0.79 -4.73 6.37
CA ARG A 187 -0.16 -3.64 6.09
C ARG A 187 -1.54 -3.92 6.69
N ASP A 188 -2.04 -5.14 6.54
CA ASP A 188 -3.34 -5.54 7.08
C ASP A 188 -3.33 -5.49 8.63
N GLN A 189 -2.24 -5.91 9.28
CA GLN A 189 -2.06 -5.78 10.73
C GLN A 189 -2.00 -4.33 11.20
N LEU A 190 -1.25 -3.47 10.50
CA LEU A 190 -1.15 -2.05 10.82
C LEU A 190 -2.52 -1.36 10.69
N GLN A 191 -3.27 -1.69 9.65
CA GLN A 191 -4.61 -1.16 9.43
C GLN A 191 -5.56 -1.56 10.56
N GLN A 192 -5.55 -2.83 10.97
CA GLN A 192 -6.36 -3.31 12.11
C GLN A 192 -5.98 -2.63 13.42
N ALA A 193 -4.67 -2.48 13.69
CA ALA A 193 -4.18 -1.80 14.88
C ALA A 193 -4.62 -0.33 14.91
N ARG A 194 -4.55 0.35 13.76
CA ARG A 194 -5.01 1.74 13.60
C ARG A 194 -6.51 1.85 13.88
N ASP A 195 -7.33 1.02 13.24
CA ASP A 195 -8.79 1.08 13.39
C ASP A 195 -9.20 0.76 14.85
N HIS A 196 -8.51 -0.18 15.52
CA HIS A 196 -8.74 -0.46 16.95
C HIS A 196 -8.38 0.74 17.84
N LEU A 197 -7.22 1.38 17.60
CA LEU A 197 -6.80 2.57 18.33
C LEU A 197 -7.77 3.74 18.12
N GLU A 198 -8.24 3.96 16.88
CA GLU A 198 -9.24 4.99 16.58
C GLU A 198 -10.54 4.77 17.36
N HIS A 199 -11.03 3.53 17.41
CA HIS A 199 -12.21 3.19 18.22
C HIS A 199 -11.98 3.42 19.71
N GLU A 200 -10.83 3.04 20.25
CA GLU A 200 -10.51 3.22 21.67
C GLU A 200 -10.37 4.71 22.03
N VAL A 201 -9.73 5.50 21.16
CA VAL A 201 -9.64 6.96 21.30
C VAL A 201 -11.03 7.57 21.29
N GLN A 202 -11.90 7.24 20.33
CA GLN A 202 -13.27 7.74 20.29
C GLN A 202 -14.06 7.39 21.56
N ARG A 203 -13.94 6.14 22.02
CA ARG A 203 -14.61 5.67 23.25
C ARG A 203 -14.14 6.45 24.48
N ARG A 204 -12.83 6.66 24.62
CA ARG A 204 -12.25 7.41 25.75
C ARG A 204 -12.64 8.88 25.69
N THR A 205 -12.61 9.51 24.51
CA THR A 205 -13.04 10.90 24.31
C THR A 205 -14.49 11.07 24.73
N ALA A 206 -15.39 10.19 24.29
CA ALA A 206 -16.81 10.22 24.70
C ALA A 206 -16.98 10.06 26.22
N SER A 207 -16.24 9.15 26.86
CA SER A 207 -16.26 8.96 28.32
C SER A 207 -15.74 10.19 29.08
N LEU A 208 -14.69 10.83 28.57
CA LEU A 208 -14.12 12.07 29.13
C LEU A 208 -15.09 13.24 29.00
N GLU A 209 -15.72 13.40 27.84
CA GLU A 209 -16.76 14.40 27.62
C GLU A 209 -17.93 14.22 28.59
N GLN A 210 -18.43 12.99 28.74
CA GLN A 210 -19.51 12.68 29.67
C GLN A 210 -19.13 12.98 31.13
N THR A 211 -17.91 12.62 31.54
CA THR A 211 -17.41 12.90 32.90
C THR A 211 -17.27 14.41 33.12
N THR A 212 -16.79 15.14 32.12
CA THR A 212 -16.66 16.60 32.16
C THR A 212 -18.01 17.28 32.30
N VAL A 213 -19.05 16.81 31.60
CA VAL A 213 -20.43 17.30 31.75
C VAL A 213 -20.94 17.06 33.17
N LYS A 214 -20.81 15.84 33.70
CA LYS A 214 -21.23 15.52 35.08
C LYS A 214 -20.53 16.39 36.12
N LEU A 215 -19.21 16.57 36.01
CA LEU A 215 -18.44 17.43 36.91
C LEU A 215 -18.93 18.88 36.87
N ARG A 216 -19.25 19.41 35.68
CA ARG A 216 -19.82 20.76 35.54
C ARG A 216 -21.19 20.89 36.21
N GLU A 217 -22.04 19.88 36.09
CA GLU A 217 -23.35 19.85 36.76
C GLU A 217 -23.21 19.80 38.29
N GLU A 218 -22.32 18.96 38.82
CA GLU A 218 -22.04 18.88 40.26
C GLU A 218 -21.47 20.20 40.81
N ILE A 219 -20.55 20.84 40.08
CA ILE A 219 -20.00 22.15 40.46
C ILE A 219 -21.13 23.19 40.51
N ALA A 220 -21.97 23.28 39.48
CA ALA A 220 -23.09 24.22 39.44
C ALA A 220 -24.11 23.97 40.57
N ALA A 221 -24.39 22.71 40.90
CA ALA A 221 -25.27 22.36 42.01
C ALA A 221 -24.66 22.76 43.36
N ARG A 222 -23.37 22.51 43.55
CA ARG A 222 -22.62 22.90 44.76
C ARG A 222 -22.61 24.42 44.95
N GLU A 223 -22.36 25.19 43.89
CA GLU A 223 -22.38 26.65 43.93
C GLU A 223 -23.75 27.20 44.37
N ARG A 224 -24.85 26.64 43.83
CA ARG A 224 -26.22 27.02 44.23
C ARG A 224 -26.49 26.73 45.70
N MET A 225 -26.10 25.55 46.19
CA MET A 225 -26.25 25.18 47.61
C MET A 225 -25.44 26.10 48.51
N GLN A 226 -24.20 26.42 48.13
CA GLN A 226 -23.36 27.36 48.89
C GLN A 226 -23.98 28.76 48.96
N GLN A 227 -24.54 29.26 47.86
CA GLN A 227 -25.25 30.55 47.84
C GLN A 227 -26.49 30.56 48.74
N GLN A 228 -27.30 29.49 48.70
CA GLN A 228 -28.47 29.35 49.57
C GLN A 228 -28.08 29.30 51.05
N LEU A 229 -27.02 28.57 51.37
CA LEU A 229 -26.52 28.44 52.75
C LEU A 229 -25.97 29.77 53.26
N ALA A 230 -25.19 30.50 52.44
CA ALA A 230 -24.73 31.84 52.75
C ALA A 230 -25.89 32.83 52.98
N GLN A 231 -26.95 32.76 52.16
CA GLN A 231 -28.15 33.58 52.33
C GLN A 231 -28.92 33.24 53.62
N THR A 232 -29.01 31.96 53.96
CA THR A 232 -29.68 31.48 55.18
C THR A 232 -28.91 31.93 56.43
N GLN A 233 -27.58 31.78 56.45
CA GLN A 233 -26.73 32.27 57.53
C GLN A 233 -26.85 33.79 57.71
N LYS A 234 -26.96 34.54 56.61
CA LYS A 234 -27.21 35.99 56.67
C LYS A 234 -28.56 36.31 57.31
N LEU A 235 -29.62 35.59 56.93
CA LEU A 235 -30.96 35.77 57.51
C LEU A 235 -31.01 35.39 58.99
N GLU A 236 -30.35 34.30 59.39
CA GLU A 236 -30.26 33.86 60.79
C GLU A 236 -29.50 34.87 61.66
N ALA A 237 -28.39 35.41 61.16
CA ALA A 237 -27.64 36.47 61.84
C ALA A 237 -28.50 37.74 62.01
N MET A 238 -29.22 38.15 60.95
CA MET A 238 -30.15 39.28 61.04
C MET A 238 -31.30 39.02 62.01
N GLY A 239 -31.91 37.83 61.98
CA GLY A 239 -32.98 37.44 62.89
C GLY A 239 -32.52 37.42 64.35
N THR A 240 -31.29 36.95 64.62
CA THR A 240 -30.67 36.99 65.95
C THR A 240 -30.47 38.42 66.43
N ILE A 241 -29.99 39.32 65.56
CA ILE A 241 -29.83 40.74 65.88
C ILE A 241 -31.18 41.39 66.19
N VAL A 242 -32.20 41.13 65.37
CA VAL A 242 -33.57 41.66 65.56
C VAL A 242 -34.20 41.11 66.84
N GLY A 243 -34.04 39.82 67.14
CA GLY A 243 -34.56 39.21 68.38
C GLY A 243 -33.91 39.81 69.62
N ARG A 244 -32.59 40.01 69.60
CA ARG A 244 -31.85 40.66 70.69
C ARG A 244 -32.28 42.12 70.86
N LEU A 245 -32.42 42.87 69.75
CA LEU A 245 -32.97 44.23 69.76
C LEU A 245 -34.39 44.29 70.33
N THR A 246 -35.27 43.36 69.95
CA THR A 246 -36.67 43.33 70.42
C THR A 246 -36.74 43.10 71.94
N HIS A 247 -35.91 42.21 72.45
CA HIS A 247 -35.79 41.99 73.89
C HIS A 247 -35.28 43.25 74.61
N ASP A 248 -34.24 43.91 74.09
CA ASP A 248 -33.69 45.14 74.69
C ASP A 248 -34.70 46.30 74.67
N PHE A 249 -35.48 46.43 73.59
CA PHE A 249 -36.61 47.38 73.51
C PHE A 249 -37.69 47.07 74.55
N SER A 250 -38.09 45.81 74.69
CA SER A 250 -39.06 45.40 75.70
C SER A 250 -38.56 45.70 77.12
N ASN A 251 -37.27 45.53 77.37
CA ASN A 251 -36.64 45.88 78.65
C ASN A 251 -36.66 47.39 78.89
N PHE A 252 -36.31 48.20 77.88
CA PHE A 252 -36.38 49.65 77.98
C PHE A 252 -37.81 50.16 78.23
N LEU A 253 -38.80 49.62 77.51
CA LEU A 253 -40.20 49.97 77.71
C LEU A 253 -40.68 49.58 79.10
N SER A 254 -40.31 48.40 79.60
CA SER A 254 -40.66 47.96 80.95
C SER A 254 -40.05 48.86 82.02
N ALA A 255 -38.79 49.30 81.84
CA ALA A 255 -38.13 50.25 82.74
C ALA A 255 -38.79 51.64 82.69
N MET A 256 -39.14 52.15 81.50
CA MET A 256 -39.88 53.41 81.37
C MET A 256 -41.25 53.32 82.04
N MET A 257 -42.01 52.24 81.78
CA MET A 257 -43.31 52.00 82.41
C MET A 257 -43.20 51.91 83.94
N ALA A 258 -42.17 51.24 84.46
CA ALA A 258 -41.91 51.17 85.90
C ALA A 258 -41.60 52.55 86.51
N ASN A 259 -40.82 53.39 85.81
CA ASN A 259 -40.55 54.76 86.23
C ASN A 259 -41.80 55.64 86.20
N VAL A 260 -42.64 55.53 85.16
CA VAL A 260 -43.92 56.23 85.05
C VAL A 260 -44.87 55.82 86.18
N TYR A 261 -44.99 54.51 86.45
CA TYR A 261 -45.78 53.99 87.56
C TYR A 261 -45.28 54.50 88.94
N MET A 262 -43.96 54.59 89.14
CA MET A 262 -43.37 55.15 90.35
C MET A 262 -43.62 56.66 90.50
N LEU A 263 -43.65 57.41 89.41
CA LEU A 263 -44.01 58.84 89.40
C LEU A 263 -45.49 59.03 89.72
N GLU A 264 -46.38 58.20 89.18
CA GLU A 264 -47.82 58.25 89.44
C GLU A 264 -48.15 57.86 90.90
N LYS A 265 -47.43 56.89 91.46
CA LYS A 265 -47.55 56.47 92.87
C LYS A 265 -47.04 57.52 93.87
N ARG A 266 -46.18 58.46 93.44
CA ARG A 266 -45.66 59.55 94.29
C ARG A 266 -46.59 60.76 94.37
N HIS A 267 -47.66 60.78 93.57
CA HIS A 267 -48.67 61.85 93.52
C HIS A 267 -50.02 61.48 94.15
N ARG A 268 -50.09 60.35 94.87
CA ARG A 268 -51.16 60.04 95.84
C ARG A 268 -50.59 60.08 97.25
#